data_AF-A0AA44TES2-F1
#
_entry.id   AF-A0AA44TES2-F1
#
_cell.length_a   1.000
_cell.length_b   1.000
_cell.length_c   1.000
_cell.angle_alpha   90.00
_cell.angle_beta   90.00
_cell.angle_gamma   90.00
#
_symmetry.space_group_name_H-M   'P 1'
#
loop_
_entity.id
_entity.type
_entity.pdbx_description
1 polymer ?
#
loop_
_entity_poly.entity_id
_entity_poly.type
_entity_poly.pdbx_seq_one_letter_code
_entity_poly.pdbx_strand_id
1 'polypeptide(L)'
;MEPMLCPSCKTNRTRFNILEQQVKPVKLNPQTGHVEEEYTNETMNAFHMAYQGPTYRVQCAVCGLVENPEQFIKPAQNQSF
;
A
#
# COMPACT_ATOMS: atom_id res chain seq x y z
N MET A 1 -15.12 -0.65 7.93
CA MET A 1 -13.71 -0.20 8.02
C MET A 1 -13.29 -0.40 9.47
N GLU A 2 -12.12 -0.97 9.71
CA GLU A 2 -11.65 -1.30 11.07
C GLU A 2 -11.00 -0.10 11.76
N PRO A 3 -10.89 -0.09 13.11
CA PRO A 3 -10.11 0.90 13.83
C PRO A 3 -8.65 0.92 13.36
N MET A 4 -8.05 2.12 13.29
CA MET A 4 -6.69 2.31 12.82
C MET A 4 -5.87 3.11 13.81
N LEU A 5 -4.62 2.73 13.97
CA LEU A 5 -3.63 3.43 14.79
C LEU A 5 -2.32 3.51 14.02
N CYS A 6 -1.75 4.70 13.93
CA CYS A 6 -0.48 4.86 13.24
C CYS A 6 0.63 4.11 14.00
N PRO A 7 1.32 3.14 13.37
CA PRO A 7 2.37 2.39 14.03
C PRO A 7 3.60 3.26 14.36
N SER A 8 3.80 4.38 13.64
CA SER A 8 4.89 5.33 13.93
C SER A 8 4.51 6.34 15.01
N CYS A 9 3.34 6.99 14.91
CA CYS A 9 2.93 8.00 15.89
C CYS A 9 2.32 7.42 17.17
N LYS A 10 1.99 6.12 17.18
CA LYS A 10 1.32 5.42 18.29
C LYS A 10 0.01 6.07 18.74
N THR A 11 -0.71 6.70 17.82
CA THR A 11 -2.00 7.38 18.09
C THR A 11 -3.00 7.13 16.97
N ASN A 12 -4.27 7.10 17.35
CA ASN A 12 -5.44 7.05 16.48
C ASN A 12 -6.27 8.35 16.52
N ARG A 13 -5.80 9.38 17.25
CA ARG A 13 -6.47 10.69 17.39
C ARG A 13 -6.14 11.67 16.28
N THR A 14 -5.67 11.16 15.15
CA THR A 14 -5.31 11.92 13.96
C THR A 14 -6.22 11.54 12.82
N ARG A 15 -6.30 12.41 11.80
CA ARG A 15 -6.83 12.01 10.50
C ARG A 15 -5.93 10.96 9.85
N PHE A 16 -6.55 10.04 9.12
CA PHE A 16 -5.93 9.15 8.15
C PHE A 16 -6.50 9.46 6.76
N ASN A 17 -5.69 9.34 5.71
CA ASN A 17 -6.17 9.41 4.34
C ASN A 17 -6.22 7.99 3.75
N ILE A 18 -7.30 7.69 3.03
CA ILE A 18 -7.42 6.46 2.23
C ILE A 18 -6.98 6.79 0.81
N LEU A 19 -6.01 6.05 0.29
CA LEU A 19 -5.42 6.25 -1.02
C LEU A 19 -5.77 5.06 -1.91
N GLU A 20 -6.77 5.22 -2.77
CA GLU A 20 -7.11 4.22 -3.77
C GLU A 20 -5.95 4.06 -4.77
N GLN A 21 -5.60 2.81 -5.10
CA GLN A 21 -4.48 2.53 -6.00
C GLN A 21 -4.97 2.23 -7.42
N GLN A 22 -4.45 2.98 -8.39
CA GLN A 22 -4.53 2.66 -9.81
C GLN A 22 -3.20 1.99 -10.21
N VAL A 23 -3.14 0.66 -10.07
CA VAL A 23 -1.89 -0.08 -10.24
C VAL A 23 -1.60 -0.31 -11.72
N LYS A 24 -0.38 0.06 -12.13
CA LYS A 24 0.15 -0.21 -13.48
C LYS A 24 1.44 -1.03 -13.38
N PRO A 25 1.38 -2.37 -13.53
CA PRO A 25 2.58 -3.20 -13.46
C PRO A 25 3.42 -3.02 -14.73
N VAL A 26 4.69 -2.67 -14.56
CA VAL A 26 5.63 -2.42 -15.66
C VAL A 26 6.98 -3.06 -15.36
N LYS A 27 7.68 -3.47 -16.41
CA LYS A 27 9.11 -3.80 -16.36
C LYS A 27 9.90 -2.61 -16.87
N LEU A 28 10.86 -2.16 -16.05
CA LEU A 28 11.75 -1.06 -16.39
C LEU A 28 13.13 -1.58 -16.78
N ASN A 29 13.75 -0.91 -17.74
CA ASN A 29 15.17 -1.08 -18.03
C ASN A 29 16.00 -0.55 -16.85
N PRO A 30 16.91 -1.36 -16.26
CA PRO A 30 17.60 -0.97 -15.04
C PRO A 30 18.67 0.12 -15.22
N GLN A 31 19.15 0.38 -16.44
CA GLN A 31 20.14 1.42 -16.71
C GLN A 31 19.52 2.77 -17.07
N THR A 32 18.36 2.76 -17.75
CA THR A 32 17.75 3.97 -18.32
C THR A 32 16.44 4.36 -17.64
N GLY A 33 15.77 3.42 -16.97
CA GLY A 33 14.44 3.62 -16.38
C GLY A 33 13.29 3.63 -17.39
N HIS A 34 13.54 3.35 -18.68
CA HIS A 34 12.48 3.24 -19.68
C HIS A 34 11.59 2.01 -19.44
N VAL A 35 10.30 2.14 -19.72
CA VAL A 35 9.35 1.02 -19.72
C VAL A 35 9.68 0.11 -20.91
N GLU A 36 10.10 -1.11 -20.62
CA GLU A 36 10.33 -2.14 -21.64
C GLU A 36 9.05 -2.92 -21.95
N GLU A 37 8.22 -3.15 -20.92
CA GLU A 37 6.99 -3.94 -21.05
C GLU A 37 5.94 -3.46 -20.03
N GLU A 38 4.68 -3.44 -20.45
CA GLU A 38 3.52 -3.23 -19.58
C GLU A 38 2.76 -4.55 -19.44
N TYR A 39 2.40 -4.90 -18.21
CA TYR A 39 1.65 -6.13 -17.95
C TYR A 39 0.17 -5.84 -17.77
N THR A 40 -0.64 -6.78 -18.23
CA THR A 40 -2.06 -6.90 -17.91
C THR A 40 -2.25 -8.22 -17.17
N ASN A 41 -3.41 -8.41 -16.53
CA ASN A 41 -3.72 -9.68 -15.88
C ASN A 41 -3.71 -10.86 -16.89
N GLU A 42 -3.91 -10.60 -18.19
CA GLU A 42 -3.86 -11.65 -19.23
C GLU A 42 -2.44 -11.96 -19.74
N THR A 43 -1.48 -11.02 -19.61
CA THR A 43 -0.11 -11.19 -20.11
C THR A 43 0.90 -11.61 -19.03
N MET A 44 0.45 -11.78 -17.79
CA MET A 44 1.25 -12.30 -16.68
C MET A 44 1.54 -13.79 -16.87
N ASN A 45 2.69 -14.07 -17.49
CA ASN A 45 3.22 -15.42 -17.66
C ASN A 45 3.88 -15.93 -16.35
N ALA A 46 4.33 -17.19 -16.34
CA ALA A 46 4.89 -17.85 -15.15
C ALA A 46 6.09 -17.13 -14.50
N PHE A 47 6.74 -16.19 -15.19
CA PHE A 47 7.86 -15.41 -14.67
C PHE A 47 7.44 -14.04 -14.10
N HIS A 48 6.19 -13.61 -14.31
CA HIS A 48 5.67 -12.33 -13.82
C HIS A 48 4.44 -12.54 -12.94
N MET A 49 4.59 -12.24 -11.66
CA MET A 49 3.48 -12.34 -10.71
C MET A 49 2.49 -11.19 -10.87
N ALA A 50 1.21 -11.51 -10.74
CA ALA A 50 0.16 -10.52 -10.55
C ALA A 50 0.41 -9.64 -9.32
N TYR A 51 -0.05 -8.39 -9.41
CA TYR A 51 -0.05 -7.52 -8.25
C TYR A 51 -0.98 -8.12 -7.19
N GLN A 52 -0.40 -8.46 -6.03
CA GLN A 52 -1.13 -9.00 -4.89
C GLN A 52 -1.21 -8.01 -3.72
N GLY A 53 -0.86 -6.74 -3.96
CA GLY A 53 -0.99 -5.71 -2.94
C GLY A 53 -2.45 -5.28 -2.73
N PRO A 54 -2.71 -4.45 -1.70
CA PRO A 54 -4.07 -4.02 -1.39
C PRO A 54 -4.64 -3.12 -2.50
N THR A 55 -5.96 -3.00 -2.57
CA THR A 55 -6.61 -2.05 -3.50
C THR A 55 -6.46 -0.59 -3.05
N TYR A 56 -6.12 -0.35 -1.78
CA TYR A 56 -5.88 0.97 -1.22
C TYR A 56 -4.74 0.94 -0.20
N ARG A 57 -4.13 2.11 0.01
CA ARG A 57 -3.17 2.35 1.09
C ARG A 57 -3.77 3.30 2.11
N VAL A 58 -3.21 3.32 3.32
CA VAL A 58 -3.56 4.28 4.37
C VAL A 58 -2.38 5.20 4.61
N GLN A 59 -2.64 6.50 4.68
CA GLN A 59 -1.65 7.50 5.10
C GLN A 59 -2.00 8.09 6.46
N CYS A 60 -1.02 8.17 7.37
CA CYS A 60 -1.13 9.01 8.56
C CYS A 60 -0.98 10.49 8.19
N ALA A 61 -1.97 11.33 8.49
CA ALA A 61 -1.89 12.76 8.16
C ALA A 61 -0.87 13.54 9.01
N VAL A 62 -0.39 12.98 10.13
CA VAL A 62 0.60 13.63 11.01
C VAL A 62 2.03 13.36 10.56
N CYS A 63 2.42 12.09 10.41
CA CYS A 63 3.80 11.74 10.05
C CYS A 63 4.01 11.42 8.57
N GLY A 64 2.93 11.34 7.78
CA GLY A 64 3.00 11.04 6.35
C GLY A 64 3.25 9.57 6.01
N LEU A 65 3.36 8.65 6.99
CA LEU A 65 3.53 7.22 6.73
C LEU A 65 2.39 6.71 5.84
N VAL A 66 2.73 6.17 4.66
CA VAL A 66 1.80 5.50 3.74
C VAL A 66 2.09 4.01 3.77
N GLU A 67 1.13 3.18 4.18
CA GLU A 67 1.33 1.74 4.25
C GLU A 67 0.07 0.92 3.96
N ASN A 68 0.25 -0.40 3.91
CA ASN A 68 -0.86 -1.37 3.85
C ASN A 68 -1.80 -1.19 5.07
N PRO A 69 -3.14 -1.18 4.93
CA PRO A 69 -4.07 -0.95 6.04
C PRO A 69 -3.84 -1.84 7.26
N GLU A 70 -3.43 -3.10 7.09
CA GLU A 70 -3.17 -4.03 8.20
C GLU A 70 -2.07 -3.52 9.15
N GLN A 71 -1.14 -2.70 8.66
CA GLN A 71 -0.10 -2.08 9.48
C GLN A 71 -0.66 -1.01 10.43
N PHE A 72 -1.86 -0.51 10.18
CA PHE A 72 -2.59 0.42 11.06
C PHE A 72 -3.65 -0.28 11.91
N ILE A 73 -4.29 -1.29 11.33
CA ILE A 73 -5.36 -2.06 11.98
C ILE A 73 -4.82 -2.93 13.13
N LYS A 74 -3.76 -3.71 12.88
CA LYS A 74 -3.20 -4.62 13.91
C LYS A 74 -2.77 -3.88 15.18
N PRO A 75 -2.05 -2.72 15.11
CA PRO A 75 -1.74 -1.94 16.31
C PRO A 75 -2.98 -1.42 17.05
N ALA A 76 -4.07 -1.09 16.34
CA ALA A 76 -5.31 -0.65 16.97
C ALA A 76 -6.04 -1.80 17.68
N GLN A 77 -6.03 -3.01 17.11
CA GLN A 77 -6.59 -4.20 17.74
C GLN A 77 -5.81 -4.62 19.00
N ASN A 78 -4.48 -4.44 19.00
CA ASN A 78 -3.60 -4.80 20.11
C ASN A 78 -3.53 -3.72 21.20
N GLN A 79 -4.10 -2.53 20.98
CA GLN A 79 -4.25 -1.56 22.06
C GLN A 79 -5.45 -1.96 22.92
N SER A 80 -5.16 -2.37 24.15
CA SER A 80 -6.17 -2.42 25.21
C SER A 80 -6.67 -1.00 25.47
N PHE A 81 -7.93 -0.73 25.14
CA PHE A 81 -8.62 0.52 25.48
C PHE A 81 -9.08 0.51 26.93
#